data_AF-A0A5C4RP05-F1
#
_entry.id   AF-A0A5C4RP05-F1
#
_cell.length_a   1.000
_cell.length_b   1.000
_cell.length_c   1.000
_cell.angle_alpha   90.00
_cell.angle_beta   90.00
_cell.angle_gamma   90.00
#
_symmetry.space_group_name_H-M   'P 1'
#
loop_
_entity.id
_entity.type
_entity.pdbx_description
1 polymer ?
#
loop_
_entity_poly.entity_id
_entity_poly.type
_entity_poly.pdbx_seq_one_letter_code
_entity_poly.pdbx_strand_id
1 'polypeptide(L)'
;MSPKKHTALLLQASVVWIVFWLAGLPDYFQQYSTPVMGVVCTFLSVVFTLYAVYVLGRCREDVRFSRAFWLSVYYTIPFAVYDTLYCGWYLGLGAGFLTSHWYLTVFYFSIWLTFIPVAWLLKAAAPKAP
;
A
#
# COMPACT_ATOMS: atom_id res chain seq x y z
N MET A 1 -12.65 -9.21 11.16
CA MET A 1 -11.81 -8.57 12.20
C MET A 1 -12.71 -7.71 13.08
N SER A 2 -12.31 -7.33 14.29
CA SER A 2 -13.15 -6.45 15.13
C SER A 2 -13.17 -5.00 14.61
N PRO A 3 -14.24 -4.23 14.84
CA PRO A 3 -14.33 -2.82 14.40
C PRO A 3 -13.13 -1.98 14.82
N LYS A 4 -12.65 -2.14 16.06
CA LYS A 4 -11.44 -1.47 16.57
C LYS A 4 -10.22 -1.70 15.69
N LYS A 5 -10.04 -2.90 15.14
CA LYS A 5 -8.91 -3.21 14.24
C LYS A 5 -9.10 -2.57 12.86
N HIS A 6 -10.33 -2.48 12.37
CA HIS A 6 -10.65 -1.77 11.12
C HIS A 6 -10.35 -0.27 11.25
N THR A 7 -10.77 0.36 12.35
CA THR A 7 -10.44 1.75 12.66
C THR A 7 -8.93 1.96 12.78
N ALA A 8 -8.21 1.07 13.45
CA ALA A 8 -6.75 1.16 13.55
C ALA A 8 -6.07 1.07 12.18
N LEU A 9 -6.52 0.17 11.29
CA LEU A 9 -5.99 0.08 9.92
C LEU A 9 -6.29 1.32 9.09
N LEU A 10 -7.49 1.89 9.21
CA LEU A 10 -7.85 3.13 8.52
C LEU A 10 -6.97 4.29 8.99
N LEU A 11 -6.83 4.48 10.31
CA LEU A 11 -5.97 5.53 10.87
C LEU A 11 -4.51 5.35 10.44
N GLN A 12 -4.01 4.13 10.48
CA GLN A 12 -2.66 3.81 10.02
C GLN A 12 -2.48 4.18 8.54
N ALA A 13 -3.44 3.80 7.68
CA ALA A 13 -3.41 4.15 6.26
C ALA A 13 -3.43 5.68 6.07
N SER A 14 -4.33 6.41 6.74
CA SER A 14 -4.39 7.86 6.65
C SER A 14 -3.08 8.53 7.08
N VAL A 15 -2.45 8.07 8.16
CA VAL A 15 -1.15 8.60 8.60
C VAL A 15 -0.06 8.34 7.57
N VAL A 16 0.01 7.12 7.01
CA VAL A 16 1.01 6.80 5.97
C VAL A 16 0.78 7.65 4.72
N TRP A 17 -0.47 7.86 4.31
CA TRP A 17 -0.80 8.74 3.19
C TRP A 17 -0.39 10.18 3.47
N ILE A 18 -0.64 10.72 4.66
CA ILE A 18 -0.23 12.09 5.03
C ILE A 18 1.31 12.23 4.98
N VAL A 19 2.05 11.25 5.51
CA VAL A 19 3.52 11.27 5.46
C VAL A 19 4.02 11.23 4.03
N PHE A 20 3.45 10.36 3.18
CA PHE A 20 3.75 10.31 1.76
C PHE A 20 3.43 11.64 1.07
N TRP A 21 2.29 12.24 1.41
CA TRP A 21 1.85 13.49 0.82
C TRP A 21 2.78 14.65 1.16
N LEU A 22 3.18 14.77 2.41
CA LEU A 22 4.17 15.75 2.86
C LEU A 22 5.53 15.54 2.17
N ALA A 23 5.96 14.28 2.02
CA ALA A 23 7.22 13.96 1.35
C ALA A 23 7.21 14.28 -0.15
N GLY A 24 6.03 14.34 -0.78
CA GLY A 24 5.88 14.67 -2.19
C GLY A 24 6.01 16.16 -2.51
N LEU A 25 5.88 17.03 -1.53
CA LEU A 25 5.92 18.48 -1.74
C LEU A 25 7.26 18.96 -2.36
N PRO A 26 7.25 20.06 -3.13
CA PRO A 26 6.10 20.94 -3.42
C PRO A 26 5.19 20.43 -4.55
N ASP A 27 5.69 19.58 -5.44
CA ASP A 27 4.99 19.22 -6.69
C ASP A 27 4.54 17.75 -6.71
N TYR A 28 4.20 17.22 -5.54
CA TYR A 28 3.72 15.85 -5.31
C TYR A 28 4.53 14.75 -6.02
N PHE A 29 5.87 14.85 -5.99
CA PHE A 29 6.87 14.01 -6.67
C PHE A 29 7.06 14.23 -8.18
N GLN A 30 6.29 15.11 -8.83
CA GLN A 30 6.48 15.44 -10.25
C GLN A 30 7.79 16.16 -10.54
N GLN A 31 8.45 16.73 -9.52
CA GLN A 31 9.78 17.33 -9.63
C GLN A 31 10.90 16.31 -9.92
N TYR A 32 10.66 15.01 -9.73
CA TYR A 32 11.66 13.97 -9.93
C TYR A 32 11.54 13.32 -11.31
N SER A 33 12.68 12.93 -11.89
CA SER A 33 12.70 12.21 -13.16
C SER A 33 12.13 10.79 -13.03
N THR A 34 11.61 10.25 -14.14
CA THR A 34 11.05 8.89 -14.20
C THR A 34 11.99 7.81 -13.64
N PRO A 35 13.31 7.79 -13.94
CA PRO A 35 14.22 6.79 -13.36
C PRO A 35 14.36 6.89 -11.84
N VAL A 36 14.42 8.12 -11.31
CA VAL A 36 14.48 8.35 -9.85
C VAL A 36 13.22 7.83 -9.19
N MET A 37 12.04 8.14 -9.76
CA MET A 37 10.78 7.62 -9.27
C MET A 37 10.70 6.09 -9.36
N GLY A 38 11.26 5.50 -10.42
CA GLY A 38 11.42 4.05 -10.54
C GLY A 38 12.19 3.45 -9.36
N VAL A 39 13.35 4.00 -9.02
CA VAL A 39 14.17 3.55 -7.88
C VAL A 39 13.42 3.70 -6.56
N VAL A 40 12.75 4.84 -6.33
CA VAL A 40 11.94 5.08 -5.13
C VAL A 40 10.80 4.07 -5.03
N CYS A 41 10.07 3.81 -6.11
CA CYS A 41 9.01 2.81 -6.16
C CYS A 41 9.54 1.40 -5.85
N THR A 42 10.70 1.02 -6.39
CA THR A 42 11.34 -0.27 -6.09
C THR A 42 11.71 -0.35 -4.61
N PHE A 43 12.35 0.68 -4.06
CA PHE A 43 12.72 0.71 -2.64
C PHE A 43 11.49 0.59 -1.74
N LEU A 44 10.44 1.37 -2.00
CA LEU A 44 9.18 1.29 -1.25
C LEU A 44 8.52 -0.10 -1.37
N SER A 45 8.57 -0.72 -2.55
CA SER A 45 8.04 -2.08 -2.74
C SER A 45 8.77 -3.11 -1.87
N VAL A 46 10.10 -2.97 -1.72
CA VAL A 46 10.90 -3.81 -0.80
C VAL A 46 10.48 -3.55 0.65
N VAL A 47 10.33 -2.29 1.05
CA VAL A 47 9.87 -1.93 2.41
C VAL A 47 8.49 -2.52 2.72
N PHE A 48 7.52 -2.40 1.80
CA PHE A 48 6.19 -3.01 1.96
C PHE A 48 6.26 -4.54 2.02
N THR A 49 7.15 -5.17 1.25
CA THR A 49 7.35 -6.63 1.31
C THR A 49 7.89 -7.06 2.67
N LEU A 50 8.92 -6.39 3.18
CA LEU A 50 9.49 -6.66 4.51
C LEU A 50 8.45 -6.43 5.61
N TYR A 51 7.67 -5.36 5.50
CA TYR A 51 6.56 -5.08 6.41
C TYR A 51 5.47 -6.16 6.35
N ALA A 52 5.10 -6.63 5.15
CA ALA A 52 4.15 -7.72 4.98
C ALA A 52 4.66 -9.01 5.64
N VAL A 53 5.93 -9.39 5.42
CA VAL A 53 6.55 -10.55 6.07
C VAL A 53 6.54 -10.39 7.59
N TYR A 54 6.92 -9.21 8.10
CA TYR A 54 6.96 -8.90 9.53
C TYR A 54 5.57 -9.03 10.20
N VAL A 55 4.52 -8.46 9.59
CA VAL A 55 3.17 -8.44 10.16
C VAL A 55 2.49 -9.79 10.01
N LEU A 56 2.56 -10.39 8.82
CA LEU A 56 1.87 -11.65 8.51
C LEU A 56 2.58 -12.86 9.14
N GLY A 57 3.90 -12.80 9.30
CA GLY A 57 4.69 -13.83 9.98
C GLY A 57 4.36 -13.94 11.47
N ARG A 58 3.92 -12.85 12.10
CA ARG A 58 3.44 -12.85 13.50
C ARG A 58 1.96 -13.19 13.65
N CYS A 59 1.23 -13.39 12.54
CA CYS A 59 -0.17 -13.76 12.59
C CYS A 59 -0.32 -15.28 12.64
N ARG A 60 -1.32 -15.74 13.40
CA ARG A 60 -1.78 -17.14 13.34
C ARG A 60 -2.18 -17.49 11.91
N GLU A 61 -1.93 -18.73 11.52
CA GLU A 61 -2.13 -19.19 10.14
C GLU A 61 -3.59 -19.04 9.68
N ASP A 62 -4.56 -19.37 10.55
CA ASP A 62 -5.99 -19.36 10.26
C ASP A 62 -6.53 -17.96 9.91
N VAL A 63 -5.88 -16.89 10.37
CA VAL A 63 -6.29 -15.51 10.11
C VAL A 63 -5.38 -14.77 9.14
N ARG A 64 -4.25 -15.35 8.74
CA ARG A 64 -3.19 -14.67 7.97
C ARG A 64 -3.70 -14.13 6.63
N PHE A 65 -4.43 -14.94 5.88
CA PHE A 65 -5.00 -14.52 4.60
C PHE A 65 -6.04 -13.41 4.76
N SER A 66 -6.92 -13.52 5.75
CA SER A 66 -7.88 -12.46 6.05
C SER A 66 -7.17 -11.15 6.41
N ARG A 67 -6.09 -11.23 7.21
CA ARG A 67 -5.28 -10.07 7.58
C ARG A 67 -4.60 -9.44 6.36
N ALA A 68 -4.02 -10.26 5.47
CA ALA A 68 -3.40 -9.79 4.24
C ALA A 68 -4.41 -9.08 3.33
N PHE A 69 -5.59 -9.67 3.14
CA PHE A 69 -6.67 -9.05 2.38
C PHE A 69 -7.08 -7.69 2.94
N TRP A 70 -7.32 -7.59 4.25
CA TRP A 70 -7.70 -6.31 4.86
C TRP A 70 -6.59 -5.28 4.81
N LEU A 71 -5.32 -5.68 4.97
CA LEU A 71 -4.19 -4.78 4.76
C LEU A 71 -4.20 -4.24 3.33
N SER A 72 -4.37 -5.09 2.31
CA SER A 72 -4.47 -4.63 0.93
C SER A 72 -5.62 -3.64 0.72
N VAL A 73 -6.80 -3.95 1.26
CA VAL A 73 -7.97 -3.05 1.17
C VAL A 73 -7.67 -1.68 1.78
N TYR A 74 -7.14 -1.63 3.01
CA TYR A 74 -6.89 -0.35 3.69
C TYR A 74 -5.68 0.43 3.16
N TYR A 75 -4.71 -0.24 2.52
CA TYR A 75 -3.59 0.45 1.87
C TYR A 75 -3.85 0.82 0.40
N THR A 76 -4.93 0.32 -0.21
CA THR A 76 -5.31 0.69 -1.57
C THR A 76 -6.50 1.64 -1.61
N ILE A 77 -7.62 1.30 -0.97
CA ILE A 77 -8.88 2.06 -1.15
C ILE A 77 -8.79 3.46 -0.53
N PRO A 78 -8.42 3.63 0.76
CA PRO A 78 -8.23 4.96 1.33
C PRO A 78 -7.23 5.81 0.54
N PHE A 79 -6.12 5.22 0.09
CA PHE A 79 -5.10 5.93 -0.69
C PHE A 79 -5.68 6.43 -2.01
N ALA A 80 -6.32 5.55 -2.77
CA ALA A 80 -6.96 5.92 -4.03
C ALA A 80 -8.04 7.00 -3.84
N VAL A 81 -8.81 6.96 -2.74
CA VAL A 81 -9.76 8.02 -2.40
C VAL A 81 -9.04 9.34 -2.12
N TYR A 82 -8.02 9.35 -1.27
CA TYR A 82 -7.29 10.56 -0.92
C TYR A 82 -6.53 11.15 -2.12
N ASP A 83 -5.91 10.32 -2.95
CA ASP A 83 -5.24 10.74 -4.18
C ASP A 83 -6.24 11.26 -5.22
N THR A 84 -7.45 10.68 -5.30
CA THR A 84 -8.52 11.22 -6.17
C THR A 84 -8.98 12.58 -5.67
N LEU A 85 -9.15 12.75 -4.36
CA LEU A 85 -9.53 14.05 -3.77
C LEU A 85 -8.41 15.10 -3.96
N TYR A 86 -7.15 14.71 -3.79
CA TYR A 86 -6.03 15.63 -3.89
C TYR A 86 -5.64 15.89 -5.36
N CYS A 87 -5.21 14.87 -6.09
CA CYS A 87 -4.75 15.02 -7.47
C CYS A 87 -5.92 15.26 -8.43
N GLY A 88 -6.97 14.47 -8.31
CA GLY A 88 -8.10 14.52 -9.23
C GLY A 88 -8.92 15.80 -9.08
N TRP A 89 -9.31 16.13 -7.84
CA TRP A 89 -10.11 17.32 -7.56
C TRP A 89 -9.25 18.55 -7.25
N TYR A 90 -8.45 18.53 -6.17
CA TYR A 90 -7.77 19.74 -5.69
C TYR A 90 -6.75 20.31 -6.69
N LEU A 91 -5.94 19.45 -7.33
CA LEU A 91 -5.02 19.86 -8.41
C LEU A 91 -5.69 19.95 -9.79
N GLY A 92 -6.96 19.57 -9.91
CA GLY A 92 -7.73 19.68 -11.15
C GLY A 92 -7.34 18.69 -12.26
N LEU A 93 -6.65 17.59 -11.95
CA LEU A 93 -6.17 16.63 -12.94
C LEU A 93 -7.25 15.64 -13.42
N GLY A 94 -8.41 15.60 -12.77
CA GLY A 94 -9.48 14.65 -13.11
C GLY A 94 -9.01 13.19 -12.98
N ALA A 95 -9.24 12.35 -13.98
CA ALA A 95 -8.67 10.99 -14.04
C ALA A 95 -7.24 10.95 -14.62
N GLY A 96 -6.74 12.07 -15.15
CA GLY A 96 -5.41 12.17 -15.76
C GLY A 96 -4.25 11.98 -14.77
N PHE A 97 -4.50 12.06 -13.47
CA PHE A 97 -3.48 11.72 -12.47
C PHE A 97 -3.10 10.24 -12.50
N LEU A 98 -3.98 9.34 -12.97
CA LEU A 98 -3.67 7.91 -13.06
C LEU A 98 -2.52 7.62 -14.04
N THR A 99 -2.27 8.52 -15.00
CA THR A 99 -1.16 8.43 -15.96
C THR A 99 0.00 9.35 -15.58
N SER A 100 -0.25 10.62 -15.28
CA SER A 100 0.81 11.58 -14.88
C SER A 100 1.49 11.20 -13.56
N HIS A 101 0.74 10.59 -12.63
CA HIS A 101 1.23 10.09 -11.35
C HIS A 101 1.24 8.55 -11.34
N TRP A 102 1.79 7.96 -12.41
CA TRP A 102 1.78 6.51 -12.65
C TRP A 102 2.24 5.67 -11.45
N TYR A 103 3.13 6.20 -10.61
CA TYR A 103 3.61 5.52 -9.41
C TYR A 103 2.48 5.23 -8.42
N LEU A 104 1.50 6.14 -8.25
CA LEU A 104 0.32 5.91 -7.42
C LEU A 104 -0.48 4.72 -7.96
N THR A 105 -0.73 4.73 -9.26
CA THR A 105 -1.43 3.64 -9.96
C THR A 105 -0.72 2.31 -9.78
N VAL A 106 0.61 2.26 -9.92
CA VAL A 106 1.40 1.05 -9.67
C VAL A 106 1.18 0.55 -8.24
N PHE A 107 1.17 1.43 -7.24
CA PHE A 107 0.95 1.02 -5.85
C PHE A 107 -0.47 0.53 -5.56
N TYR A 108 -1.49 0.98 -6.30
CA TYR A 108 -2.83 0.41 -6.17
C TYR A 108 -2.87 -1.08 -6.48
N PHE A 109 -1.98 -1.56 -7.36
CA PHE A 109 -1.87 -2.97 -7.70
C PHE A 109 -0.77 -3.69 -6.91
N SER A 110 0.39 -3.07 -6.72
CA SER A 110 1.55 -3.72 -6.11
C SER A 110 1.30 -4.11 -4.65
N ILE A 111 0.46 -3.36 -3.92
CA ILE A 111 0.04 -3.71 -2.56
C ILE A 111 -0.66 -5.08 -2.53
N TRP A 112 -1.56 -5.35 -3.49
CA TRP A 112 -2.22 -6.66 -3.60
C TRP A 112 -1.23 -7.76 -3.98
N LEU A 113 -0.36 -7.46 -4.95
CA LEU A 113 0.72 -8.36 -5.39
C LEU A 113 1.80 -8.58 -4.33
N THR A 114 1.79 -7.80 -3.26
CA THR A 114 2.71 -7.96 -2.12
C THR A 114 2.05 -8.77 -1.01
N PHE A 115 0.95 -8.28 -0.43
CA PHE A 115 0.39 -8.90 0.77
C PHE A 115 -0.21 -10.29 0.51
N ILE A 116 -0.89 -10.49 -0.62
CA ILE A 116 -1.54 -11.78 -0.91
C ILE A 116 -0.49 -12.87 -1.19
N PRO A 117 0.51 -12.66 -2.07
CA PRO A 117 1.56 -13.66 -2.28
C PRO A 117 2.40 -13.92 -1.04
N VAL A 118 2.74 -12.91 -0.23
CA VAL A 118 3.46 -13.12 1.02
C VAL A 118 2.66 -14.00 1.99
N ALA A 119 1.35 -13.78 2.11
CA ALA A 119 0.50 -14.65 2.93
C ALA A 119 0.52 -16.12 2.44
N TRP A 120 0.50 -16.31 1.12
CA TRP A 120 0.57 -17.63 0.49
C TRP A 120 1.93 -18.32 0.72
N LEU A 121 3.03 -17.61 0.50
CA LEU A 121 4.39 -18.13 0.72
C LEU A 121 4.63 -18.51 2.18
N LEU A 122 4.18 -17.69 3.14
CA LEU A 122 4.28 -17.99 4.57
C LEU A 122 3.42 -19.20 4.99
N LYS A 123 2.31 -19.46 4.28
CA LYS A 123 1.51 -20.67 4.49
C LYS A 123 2.24 -21.90 3.94
N ALA A 124 2.80 -21.80 2.74
CA ALA A 124 3.54 -22.89 2.10
C ALA A 124 4.82 -23.28 2.88
N ALA A 125 5.47 -22.31 3.53
CA ALA A 125 6.66 -22.53 4.35
C ALA A 125 6.36 -23.09 5.76
N ALA A 126 5.09 -23.15 6.18
CA ALA A 126 4.74 -23.68 7.50
C ALA A 126 4.97 -25.21 7.54
N PRO A 127 5.59 -25.76 8.60
CA PRO A 127 5.75 -27.20 8.74
C PRO A 127 4.38 -27.89 8.67
N LYS A 128 4.26 -28.94 7.85
CA LYS A 128 3.06 -29.78 7.88
C LYS A 128 3.02 -30.48 9.24
N ALA A 129 1.91 -30.33 9.97
CA ALA A 129 1.67 -31.10 11.18
C ALA A 129 1.73 -32.62 10.82
N PRO A 130 2.34 -33.45 11.67
CA PRO A 130 2.43 -34.90 11.45
C PRO A 130 1.06 -35.57 11.42
#